data_AF-A0A957FQ22-F1
#
_entry.id   AF-A0A957FQ22-F1
#
_cell.length_a   1.000
_cell.length_b   1.000
_cell.length_c   1.000
_cell.angle_alpha   90.00
_cell.angle_beta   90.00
_cell.angle_gamma   90.00
#
_symmetry.space_group_name_H-M   'P 1'
#
loop_
_entity.id
_entity.type
_entity.pdbx_description
1 polymer ?
#
loop_
_entity_poly.entity_id
_entity_poly.type
_entity_poly.pdbx_seq_one_letter_code
_entity_poly.pdbx_strand_id
1 'polypeptide(L)'
;MPTPFMHLYMAEQVRHHVQKMSHTAVLHRLLCAEWAAFYLGSVAPDFQAICHVPRETTHFYPIPPEPDDEGAFDRLLAQYDFLTAVGDLSPAHAVFIAGYGAHLLYDLIWDSAILTPRFRLAEWDEVRARFMGYNTLLTYLDRQVL
;
A
#
# COMPACT_ATOMS: atom_id res chain seq x y z
N MET A 1 -0.14 -4.25 -9.51
CA MET A 1 -0.14 -4.17 -8.04
C MET A 1 -1.56 -4.46 -7.55
N PRO A 2 -1.80 -4.66 -6.23
CA PRO A 2 -3.16 -4.58 -5.70
C PRO A 2 -3.85 -3.31 -6.20
N THR A 3 -5.17 -3.35 -6.31
CA THR A 3 -5.95 -2.18 -6.72
C THR A 3 -6.20 -1.29 -5.50
N PRO A 4 -6.63 -0.03 -5.70
CA PRO A 4 -7.06 0.83 -4.60
C PRO A 4 -8.10 0.17 -3.67
N PHE A 5 -9.03 -0.62 -4.22
CA PHE A 5 -10.05 -1.32 -3.43
C PHE A 5 -9.44 -2.38 -2.51
N MET A 6 -8.41 -3.09 -2.97
CA MET A 6 -7.69 -4.06 -2.15
C MET A 6 -6.90 -3.38 -1.01
N HIS A 7 -6.36 -2.18 -1.24
CA HIS A 7 -5.74 -1.39 -0.16
C HIS A 7 -6.76 -0.93 0.89
N LEU A 8 -7.94 -0.47 0.47
CA LEU A 8 -9.02 -0.11 1.39
C LEU A 8 -9.50 -1.33 2.19
N TYR A 9 -9.61 -2.48 1.53
CA TYR A 9 -9.91 -3.73 2.21
C TYR A 9 -8.87 -4.08 3.27
N MET A 10 -7.58 -4.02 2.91
CA MET A 10 -6.48 -4.23 3.87
C MET A 10 -6.60 -3.26 5.05
N ALA A 11 -6.90 -1.99 4.79
CA ALA A 11 -7.09 -1.00 5.84
C ALA A 11 -8.22 -1.39 6.81
N GLU A 12 -9.39 -1.79 6.31
CA GLU A 12 -10.50 -2.27 7.14
C GLU A 12 -10.11 -3.54 7.94
N GLN A 13 -9.31 -4.42 7.36
CA GLN A 13 -8.77 -5.57 8.09
C GLN A 13 -7.84 -5.14 9.23
N VAL A 14 -6.98 -4.13 9.04
CA VAL A 14 -6.17 -3.54 10.12
C VAL A 14 -7.07 -2.97 11.20
N ARG A 15 -8.09 -2.19 10.83
CA ARG A 15 -9.06 -1.63 11.78
C ARG A 15 -9.74 -2.71 12.61
N HIS A 16 -10.22 -3.77 11.98
CA HIS A 16 -10.88 -4.88 12.66
C HIS A 16 -9.95 -5.60 13.65
N HIS A 17 -8.66 -5.73 13.33
CA HIS A 17 -7.67 -6.28 14.27
C HIS A 17 -7.41 -5.33 15.44
N VAL A 18 -7.25 -4.03 15.16
CA VAL A 18 -6.98 -3.03 16.20
C VAL A 18 -8.18 -2.87 17.14
N GLN A 19 -9.41 -2.98 16.65
CA GLN A 19 -10.63 -2.95 17.49
C GLN A 19 -10.71 -4.11 18.51
N LYS A 20 -10.01 -5.22 18.27
CA LYS A 20 -9.91 -6.35 19.21
C LYS A 20 -8.84 -6.13 20.28
N MET A 21 -7.98 -5.13 20.12
CA MET A 21 -6.98 -4.77 21.12
C MET A 21 -7.65 -4.06 22.31
N SER A 22 -6.95 -3.99 23.44
CA SER A 22 -7.42 -3.20 24.58
C SER A 22 -7.69 -1.75 24.18
N HIS A 23 -8.82 -1.18 24.62
CA HIS A 23 -9.13 0.24 24.43
C HIS A 23 -8.11 1.18 25.10
N THR A 24 -7.33 0.66 26.07
CA THR A 24 -6.23 1.39 26.69
C THR A 24 -4.92 1.29 25.91
N ALA A 25 -4.86 0.51 24.83
CA ALA A 25 -3.71 0.47 23.94
C ALA A 25 -3.59 1.80 23.18
N VAL A 26 -2.36 2.32 23.08
CA VAL A 26 -2.07 3.56 22.34
C VAL A 26 -2.48 3.44 20.88
N LEU A 27 -2.12 2.33 20.23
CA LEU A 27 -2.48 2.06 18.84
C LEU A 27 -4.01 2.05 18.62
N HIS A 28 -4.77 1.43 19.53
CA HIS A 28 -6.23 1.45 19.47
C HIS A 28 -6.77 2.87 19.51
N ARG A 29 -6.37 3.67 20.52
CA ARG A 29 -6.88 5.04 20.65
C ARG A 29 -6.51 5.91 19.45
N LEU A 30 -5.25 5.83 19.03
CA LEU A 30 -4.71 6.65 17.95
C LEU A 30 -5.38 6.32 16.61
N LEU A 31 -5.44 5.03 16.23
CA LEU A 31 -6.05 4.63 14.96
C LEU A 31 -7.57 4.86 14.94
N CYS A 32 -8.26 4.67 16.07
CA CYS A 32 -9.69 4.95 16.15
C CYS A 32 -9.99 6.45 16.04
N ALA A 33 -9.16 7.31 16.64
CA ALA A 33 -9.32 8.76 16.56
C ALA A 33 -9.00 9.29 15.15
N GLU A 34 -7.97 8.76 14.50
CA GLU A 34 -7.43 9.26 13.24
C GLU A 34 -7.73 8.32 12.05
N TRP A 35 -8.82 7.54 12.14
CA TRP A 35 -9.15 6.51 11.16
C TRP A 35 -9.23 7.05 9.73
N ALA A 36 -9.86 8.20 9.54
CA ALA A 36 -9.98 8.84 8.23
C ALA A 36 -8.61 9.15 7.60
N ALA A 37 -7.63 9.54 8.42
CA ALA A 37 -6.28 9.81 7.97
C ALA A 37 -5.56 8.53 7.52
N PHE A 38 -5.69 7.44 8.28
CA PHE A 38 -5.14 6.13 7.89
C PHE A 38 -5.75 5.63 6.58
N TYR A 39 -7.08 5.70 6.48
CA TYR A 39 -7.84 5.24 5.33
C TYR A 39 -7.44 6.00 4.07
N LEU A 40 -7.34 7.34 4.15
CA LEU A 40 -6.83 8.16 3.07
C LEU A 40 -5.38 7.81 2.71
N GLY A 41 -4.50 7.65 3.71
CA GLY A 41 -3.11 7.27 3.52
C GLY A 41 -2.94 5.95 2.77
N SER A 42 -3.83 4.97 3.02
CA SER A 42 -3.77 3.64 2.40
C SER A 42 -4.03 3.63 0.88
N VAL A 43 -4.59 4.70 0.32
CA VAL A 43 -4.84 4.84 -1.13
C VAL A 43 -4.17 6.07 -1.75
N ALA A 44 -3.63 6.96 -0.91
CA ALA A 44 -2.98 8.17 -1.39
C ALA A 44 -1.89 7.90 -2.45
N PRO A 45 -1.02 6.88 -2.35
CA PRO A 45 0.03 6.68 -3.35
C PRO A 45 -0.50 6.46 -4.78
N ASP A 46 -1.72 5.92 -4.91
CA ASP A 46 -2.39 5.64 -6.17
C ASP A 46 -3.03 6.87 -6.83
N PHE A 47 -2.94 8.07 -6.24
CA PHE A 47 -3.49 9.29 -6.88
C PHE A 47 -2.91 9.53 -8.28
N GLN A 48 -1.69 9.03 -8.53
CA GLN A 48 -1.05 9.04 -9.85
C GLN A 48 -1.90 8.38 -10.94
N ALA A 49 -2.78 7.43 -10.61
CA ALA A 49 -3.65 6.77 -11.60
C ALA A 49 -4.70 7.71 -12.22
N ILE A 50 -5.00 8.83 -11.55
CA ILE A 50 -5.98 9.84 -11.99
C ILE A 50 -5.31 11.20 -12.26
N CYS A 51 -3.98 11.28 -12.20
CA CYS A 51 -3.20 12.49 -12.42
C CYS A 51 -2.02 12.21 -13.37
N HIS A 52 -1.46 13.23 -14.01
CA HIS A 52 -0.28 13.07 -14.86
C HIS A 52 1.02 13.08 -14.04
N VAL A 53 1.11 12.23 -13.02
CA VAL A 53 2.29 12.11 -12.14
C VAL A 53 2.94 10.74 -12.35
N PRO A 54 4.27 10.65 -12.54
CA PRO A 54 4.95 9.36 -12.62
C PRO A 54 4.78 8.56 -11.32
N ARG A 55 4.49 7.26 -11.45
CA ARG A 55 4.22 6.37 -10.30
C ARG A 55 5.37 6.35 -9.30
N GLU A 56 6.60 6.40 -9.78
CA GLU A 56 7.81 6.37 -8.95
C GLU A 56 7.87 7.56 -7.97
N THR A 57 7.22 8.68 -8.33
CA THR A 57 7.12 9.89 -7.49
C THR A 57 6.33 9.65 -6.20
N THR A 58 5.37 8.70 -6.24
CA THR A 58 4.47 8.41 -5.14
C THR A 58 4.73 7.03 -4.52
N HIS A 59 5.34 6.12 -5.28
CA HIS A 59 5.66 4.80 -4.77
C HIS A 59 7.10 4.68 -4.30
N PHE A 60 7.99 5.61 -4.68
CA PHE A 60 9.39 5.61 -4.29
C PHE A 60 10.16 4.36 -4.75
N TYR A 61 9.70 3.68 -5.82
CA TYR A 61 10.43 2.58 -6.48
C TYR A 61 9.95 2.38 -7.93
N PRO A 62 10.82 1.87 -8.83
CA PRO A 62 10.46 1.55 -10.22
C PRO A 62 9.64 0.26 -10.34
N ILE A 63 9.04 0.00 -11.50
CA ILE A 63 8.49 -1.32 -11.83
C ILE A 63 9.30 -1.95 -12.98
N PRO A 64 9.88 -3.15 -12.81
CA PRO A 64 9.91 -3.96 -11.58
C PRO A 64 10.71 -3.28 -10.45
N PRO A 65 10.43 -3.61 -9.18
CA PRO A 65 11.31 -3.21 -8.08
C PRO A 65 12.73 -3.73 -8.30
N GLU A 66 13.72 -3.04 -7.76
CA GLU A 66 15.10 -3.53 -7.77
C GLU A 66 15.22 -4.83 -6.95
N PRO A 67 16.24 -5.68 -7.19
CA PRO A 67 16.49 -6.82 -6.33
C PRO A 67 16.66 -6.37 -4.86
N ASP A 68 16.02 -7.09 -3.93
CA ASP A 68 16.01 -6.78 -2.49
C ASP A 68 15.38 -5.41 -2.13
N ASP A 69 14.53 -4.87 -3.01
CA ASP A 69 13.86 -3.60 -2.79
C ASP A 69 12.70 -3.72 -1.78
N GLU A 70 13.02 -3.65 -0.49
CA GLU A 70 12.05 -3.52 0.61
C GLU A 70 11.88 -2.06 1.09
N GLY A 71 12.69 -1.14 0.55
CA GLY A 71 12.96 0.18 1.14
C GLY A 71 12.06 1.32 0.66
N ALA A 72 10.91 1.06 0.03
CA ALA A 72 10.05 2.14 -0.48
C ALA A 72 9.62 3.13 0.61
N PHE A 73 9.23 2.61 1.78
CA PHE A 73 8.87 3.44 2.92
C PHE A 73 10.11 4.15 3.52
N ASP A 74 11.25 3.47 3.58
CA ASP A 74 12.50 4.09 4.03
C ASP A 74 12.95 5.21 3.10
N ARG A 75 12.75 5.08 1.79
CA ARG A 75 13.03 6.12 0.79
C ARG A 75 12.07 7.30 0.92
N LEU A 76 10.79 7.07 1.19
CA LEU A 76 9.85 8.15 1.55
C LEU A 76 10.39 8.94 2.77
N LEU A 77 10.80 8.24 3.84
CA LEU A 77 11.30 8.87 5.05
C LEU A 77 12.66 9.57 4.83
N ALA A 78 13.54 9.02 4.00
CA ALA A 78 14.82 9.63 3.65
C ALA A 78 14.67 10.86 2.75
N GLN A 79 13.69 10.85 1.84
CA GLN A 79 13.40 11.98 0.97
C GLN A 79 12.73 13.15 1.73
N TYR A 80 11.93 12.82 2.74
CA TYR A 80 11.22 13.80 3.56
C TYR A 80 11.57 13.59 5.04
N ASP A 81 12.77 14.03 5.42
CA ASP A 81 13.35 13.88 6.75
C ASP A 81 12.44 14.34 7.91
N PHE A 82 11.64 15.39 7.69
CA PHE A 82 10.67 15.88 8.68
C PHE A 82 9.62 14.83 9.07
N LEU A 83 9.40 13.79 8.25
CA LEU A 83 8.52 12.66 8.59
C LEU A 83 9.10 11.75 9.67
N THR A 84 10.42 11.78 9.88
CA THR A 84 11.10 10.99 10.92
C THR A 84 10.98 11.62 12.31
N ALA A 85 10.70 12.93 12.37
CA ALA A 85 10.44 13.66 13.61
C ALA A 85 9.00 13.44 14.10
N VAL A 86 8.65 12.20 14.44
CA VAL A 86 7.26 11.79 14.78
C VAL A 86 6.64 12.64 15.89
N GLY A 87 7.46 13.14 16.83
CA GLY A 87 7.00 14.04 17.91
C GLY A 87 6.50 15.41 17.44
N ASP A 88 6.88 15.83 16.24
CA ASP A 88 6.50 17.11 15.63
C ASP A 88 5.31 16.97 14.67
N LEU A 89 4.91 15.74 14.34
CA LEU A 89 3.74 15.47 13.50
C LEU A 89 2.46 15.54 14.32
N SER A 90 1.39 16.07 13.72
CA SER A 90 0.06 15.88 14.27
C SER A 90 -0.32 14.39 14.26
N PRO A 91 -1.18 13.93 15.20
CA PRO A 91 -1.65 12.55 15.21
C PRO A 91 -2.21 12.09 13.86
N ALA A 92 -3.04 12.91 13.22
CA ALA A 92 -3.58 12.65 11.89
C ALA A 92 -2.49 12.46 10.83
N HIS A 93 -1.45 13.32 10.83
CA HIS A 93 -0.38 13.23 9.84
C HIS A 93 0.47 11.97 10.05
N ALA A 94 0.84 11.65 11.28
CA ALA A 94 1.58 10.42 11.59
C ALA A 94 0.79 9.17 11.15
N VAL A 95 -0.52 9.15 11.41
CA VAL A 95 -1.40 8.03 11.04
C VAL A 95 -1.62 7.95 9.52
N PHE A 96 -1.71 9.09 8.83
CA PHE A 96 -1.73 9.14 7.36
C PHE A 96 -0.47 8.52 6.76
N ILE A 97 0.71 8.89 7.26
CA ILE A 97 1.99 8.34 6.77
C ILE A 97 2.11 6.84 7.08
N ALA A 98 1.59 6.38 8.22
CA ALA A 98 1.51 4.95 8.52
C ALA A 98 0.62 4.20 7.50
N GLY A 99 -0.52 4.78 7.12
CA GLY A 99 -1.38 4.23 6.04
C GLY A 99 -0.66 4.20 4.69
N TYR A 100 0.08 5.26 4.37
CA TYR A 100 0.92 5.35 3.16
C TYR A 100 1.99 4.25 3.15
N GLY A 101 2.69 4.05 4.27
CA GLY A 101 3.69 2.98 4.40
C GLY A 101 3.08 1.60 4.26
N ALA A 102 1.89 1.36 4.84
CA ALA A 102 1.17 0.10 4.68
C ALA A 102 0.79 -0.17 3.23
N HIS A 103 0.44 0.86 2.45
CA HIS A 103 0.23 0.75 1.01
C HIS A 103 1.51 0.28 0.30
N LEU A 104 2.62 1.01 0.48
CA LEU A 104 3.90 0.70 -0.18
C LEU A 104 4.38 -0.72 0.12
N LEU A 105 4.27 -1.12 1.39
CA LEU A 105 4.65 -2.45 1.84
C LEU A 105 3.76 -3.53 1.21
N TYR A 106 2.43 -3.33 1.20
CA TYR A 106 1.52 -4.31 0.61
C TYR A 106 1.79 -4.51 -0.87
N ASP A 107 2.12 -3.44 -1.56
CA ASP A 107 2.55 -3.43 -2.94
C ASP A 107 3.78 -4.32 -3.17
N LEU A 108 4.87 -4.09 -2.44
CA LEU A 108 6.12 -4.87 -2.59
C LEU A 108 5.91 -6.36 -2.24
N ILE A 109 5.11 -6.64 -1.21
CA ILE A 109 4.71 -8.01 -0.86
C ILE A 109 3.91 -8.65 -2.01
N TRP A 110 2.99 -7.91 -2.62
CA TRP A 110 2.20 -8.40 -3.75
C TRP A 110 3.08 -8.69 -4.97
N ASP A 111 4.05 -7.83 -5.25
CA ASP A 111 4.96 -8.03 -6.38
C ASP A 111 5.77 -9.32 -6.21
N SER A 112 6.44 -9.45 -5.07
CA SER A 112 7.29 -10.59 -4.74
C SER A 112 6.52 -11.91 -4.62
N ALA A 113 5.31 -11.90 -4.05
CA ALA A 113 4.52 -13.10 -3.82
C ALA A 113 3.67 -13.53 -5.04
N ILE A 114 3.19 -12.58 -5.85
CA ILE A 114 2.17 -12.82 -6.88
C ILE A 114 2.62 -12.34 -8.27
N LEU A 115 2.83 -11.04 -8.46
CA LEU A 115 3.00 -10.47 -9.81
C LEU A 115 4.25 -11.02 -10.49
N THR A 116 5.40 -10.90 -9.83
CA THR A 116 6.68 -11.33 -10.38
C THR A 116 6.72 -12.84 -10.66
N PRO A 117 6.50 -13.73 -9.67
CA PRO A 117 6.67 -15.17 -9.89
C PRO A 117 5.57 -15.80 -10.77
N ARG A 118 4.35 -15.25 -10.81
CA ARG A 118 3.22 -15.91 -11.50
C ARG A 118 2.85 -15.30 -12.85
N PHE A 119 3.19 -14.03 -13.07
CA PHE A 119 2.75 -13.31 -14.27
C PHE A 119 3.90 -12.65 -15.03
N ARG A 120 4.92 -12.10 -14.35
CA ARG A 120 6.06 -11.44 -15.02
C ARG A 120 7.11 -12.44 -15.51
N LEU A 121 7.56 -13.35 -14.64
CA LEU A 121 8.64 -14.31 -14.94
C LEU A 121 8.14 -15.71 -15.31
N ALA A 122 6.84 -15.97 -15.20
CA ALA A 122 6.30 -17.30 -15.48
C ALA A 122 6.29 -17.63 -16.98
N GLU A 123 6.46 -18.90 -17.34
CA GLU A 123 6.61 -19.34 -18.74
C GLU A 123 5.41 -20.14 -19.28
N TRP A 124 4.23 -19.98 -18.67
CA TRP A 124 3.04 -20.75 -19.05
C TRP A 124 2.29 -20.20 -20.28
N ASP A 125 2.60 -18.97 -20.73
CA ASP A 125 2.04 -18.37 -21.96
C ASP A 125 2.82 -17.10 -22.39
N GLU A 126 2.42 -16.50 -23.51
CA GLU A 126 2.92 -15.20 -23.96
C GLU A 126 2.61 -14.08 -22.95
N VAL A 127 3.45 -13.04 -22.94
CA VAL A 127 3.37 -11.93 -21.97
C VAL A 127 1.96 -11.31 -21.94
N ARG A 128 1.35 -11.09 -23.11
CA ARG A 128 0.01 -10.49 -23.21
C ARG A 128 -1.05 -11.35 -22.51
N ALA A 129 -1.06 -12.66 -22.76
CA ALA A 129 -2.00 -13.59 -22.14
C ALA A 129 -1.81 -13.64 -20.62
N ARG A 130 -0.55 -13.65 -20.14
CA ARG A 130 -0.23 -13.60 -18.71
C ARG A 130 -0.79 -12.34 -18.03
N PHE A 131 -0.56 -11.16 -18.62
CA PHE A 131 -1.09 -9.92 -18.06
C PHE A 131 -2.62 -9.80 -18.19
N MET A 132 -3.24 -10.42 -19.19
CA MET A 132 -4.70 -10.54 -19.25
C MET A 132 -5.25 -11.40 -18.11
N GLY A 133 -4.59 -12.53 -17.82
CA GLY A 133 -4.91 -13.37 -16.67
C GLY A 133 -4.73 -12.61 -15.35
N TYR A 134 -3.67 -11.82 -15.23
CA TYR A 134 -3.43 -10.97 -14.07
C TYR A 134 -4.55 -9.93 -13.85
N ASN A 135 -4.96 -9.22 -14.90
CA ASN A 135 -6.05 -8.25 -14.80
C ASN A 135 -7.40 -8.92 -14.50
N THR A 136 -7.64 -10.12 -15.02
CA THR A 136 -8.82 -10.94 -14.67
C THR A 136 -8.82 -11.28 -13.18
N LEU A 137 -7.68 -11.69 -12.63
CA LEU A 137 -7.52 -11.95 -11.20
C LEU A 137 -7.80 -10.70 -10.36
N LEU A 138 -7.21 -9.56 -10.70
CA LEU A 138 -7.45 -8.29 -9.98
C LEU A 138 -8.94 -7.91 -10.02
N THR A 139 -9.57 -7.98 -11.19
CA THR A 139 -11.01 -7.68 -11.35
C THR A 139 -11.88 -8.62 -10.51
N TYR A 140 -11.52 -9.90 -10.44
CA TYR A 140 -12.22 -10.86 -9.58
C TYR A 140 -12.07 -10.53 -8.10
N LEU A 141 -10.85 -10.21 -7.65
CA LEU A 141 -10.57 -9.88 -6.25
C LEU A 141 -11.24 -8.57 -5.83
N ASP A 142 -11.29 -7.56 -6.71
CA ASP A 142 -12.05 -6.33 -6.47
C ASP A 142 -13.51 -6.64 -6.14
N ARG A 143 -14.13 -7.60 -6.85
CA ARG A 143 -15.50 -8.04 -6.56
C ARG A 143 -15.66 -8.80 -5.24
N GLN A 144 -14.59 -9.34 -4.66
CA GLN A 144 -14.66 -10.02 -3.36
C GLN A 144 -14.50 -9.04 -2.20
N VAL A 145 -13.93 -7.86 -2.45
CA VAL A 145 -13.64 -6.85 -1.42
C VAL A 145 -14.60 -5.66 -1.42
N LEU A 146 -15.37 -5.47 -2.51
CA LEU A 146 -16.52 -4.56 -2.62
C LEU A 146 -17.79 -5.20 -2.04
#